data_AF-A0A5A7S370-F1
#
_entry.id   AF-A0A5A7S370-F1
#
_cell.length_a   1.000
_cell.length_b   1.000
_cell.length_c   1.000
_cell.angle_alpha   90.00
_cell.angle_beta   90.00
_cell.angle_gamma   90.00
#
_symmetry.space_group_name_H-M   'P 1'
#
loop_
_entity.id
_entity.type
_entity.pdbx_description
1 polymer ?
#
loop_
_entity_poly.entity_id
_entity_poly.type
_entity_poly.pdbx_seq_one_letter_code
_entity_poly.pdbx_strand_id
1 'polypeptide(L)'
;YIHHAGCAILINNASNIIIQNLITEFNNFGISIIISKNVYVENCYTESIYLNTDENCSIENCHILHSIQIIESVKSSIINNFIGKGLLIKGLKQKYFFHNILNNTAINGSILYYVNKSCVKVKENASQIFIIGCKNFEISINSSNVMVAVEMAYSSNISIINSGFYGKMAWASVFGVNSSNISISNSKFKNNGCSIFFHAVSNFEIKNSHFAFYESGVVAELSKNGIVRECTFENGEFGLEFYLCRNIAIKHCNIHDNECVGAMAQGIIGFTIYKCNVYNNGDDCGGGIGVSQGIFVRINSNNIFNNSYYGIYADFSIVNAMHNYYGSFLGPSRNMTHPLRGDIVYGFASIIITFPWKVFPVFTKAEYCLQRVKK
;
A
#
# COMPACT_ATOMS: atom_id res chain seq x y z
N TYR A 1 -7.66 36.89 -8.28
CA TYR A 1 -8.08 35.81 -9.18
C TYR A 1 -6.90 35.44 -10.06
N ILE A 2 -6.48 34.17 -10.07
CA ILE A 2 -5.36 33.67 -10.88
C ILE A 2 -5.83 32.43 -11.63
N HIS A 3 -5.59 32.34 -12.93
CA HIS A 3 -6.03 31.19 -13.71
C HIS A 3 -5.04 30.78 -14.79
N HIS A 4 -5.12 29.52 -15.21
CA HIS A 4 -4.34 28.96 -16.33
C HIS A 4 -2.81 29.11 -16.16
N ALA A 5 -2.32 29.14 -14.92
CA ALA A 5 -0.90 29.17 -14.61
C ALA A 5 -0.36 27.75 -14.32
N GLY A 6 0.96 27.59 -14.47
CA GLY A 6 1.64 26.38 -13.99
C GLY A 6 1.50 26.23 -12.46
N CYS A 7 1.78 27.30 -11.71
CA CYS A 7 1.55 27.38 -10.28
C CYS A 7 0.95 28.75 -9.97
N ALA A 8 -0.21 28.81 -9.32
CA ALA A 8 -0.88 30.09 -9.10
C ALA A 8 -0.11 30.97 -8.11
N ILE A 9 0.36 30.40 -6.99
CA ILE A 9 1.25 31.07 -6.04
C ILE A 9 2.38 30.13 -5.64
N LEU A 10 3.62 30.62 -5.75
CA LEU A 10 4.80 29.98 -5.18
C LEU A 10 5.40 30.89 -4.11
N ILE A 11 5.44 30.38 -2.88
CA ILE A 11 6.19 30.96 -1.78
C ILE A 11 7.40 30.08 -1.53
N ASN A 12 8.60 30.65 -1.66
CA ASN A 12 9.85 29.92 -1.46
C ASN A 12 10.78 30.69 -0.54
N ASN A 13 11.25 30.03 0.52
CA ASN A 13 12.21 30.57 1.48
C ASN A 13 11.78 31.94 2.04
N ALA A 14 10.53 32.05 2.46
CA ALA A 14 9.96 33.30 2.93
C ALA A 14 9.31 33.13 4.31
N SER A 15 8.99 34.24 4.96
CA SER A 15 8.39 34.20 6.29
C SER A 15 7.37 35.31 6.52
N ASN A 16 6.40 35.04 7.38
CA ASN A 16 5.36 35.99 7.79
C ASN A 16 4.52 36.48 6.59
N ILE A 17 4.03 35.52 5.79
CA ILE A 17 3.19 35.80 4.63
C ILE A 17 1.74 35.50 4.94
N ILE A 18 0.85 36.35 4.44
CA ILE A 18 -0.59 36.15 4.51
C ILE A 18 -1.13 36.09 3.07
N ILE A 19 -1.83 35.01 2.75
CA ILE A 19 -2.63 34.83 1.54
C ILE A 19 -4.09 34.79 1.97
N GLN A 20 -4.89 35.74 1.51
CA GLN A 20 -6.29 35.85 1.90
C GLN A 20 -7.19 36.12 0.70
N ASN A 21 -8.39 35.55 0.71
CA ASN A 21 -9.44 35.80 -0.28
C ASN A 21 -8.98 35.53 -1.74
N LEU A 22 -8.07 34.57 -1.90
CA LEU A 22 -7.57 34.16 -3.20
C LEU A 22 -8.55 33.20 -3.85
N ILE A 23 -8.77 33.39 -5.15
CA ILE A 23 -9.45 32.42 -6.01
C ILE A 23 -8.49 32.02 -7.12
N THR A 24 -8.19 30.73 -7.21
CA THR A 24 -7.37 30.14 -8.27
C THR A 24 -8.15 29.05 -9.01
N GLU A 25 -8.11 29.09 -10.35
CA GLU A 25 -8.82 28.13 -11.20
C GLU A 25 -8.01 27.68 -12.42
N PHE A 26 -8.16 26.41 -12.80
CA PHE A 26 -7.50 25.82 -13.97
C PHE A 26 -5.96 25.92 -13.96
N ASN A 27 -5.34 25.92 -12.78
CA ASN A 27 -3.88 25.87 -12.63
C ASN A 27 -3.40 24.43 -12.44
N ASN A 28 -2.16 24.11 -12.84
CA ASN A 28 -1.59 22.78 -12.54
C ASN A 28 -1.36 22.62 -11.02
N PHE A 29 -0.93 23.69 -10.36
CA PHE A 29 -0.80 23.78 -8.91
C PHE A 29 -1.46 25.06 -8.39
N GLY A 30 -2.17 24.95 -7.26
CA GLY A 30 -2.78 26.09 -6.60
C GLY A 30 -1.74 26.92 -5.84
N ILE A 31 -1.52 26.58 -4.58
CA ILE A 31 -0.57 27.28 -3.69
C ILE A 31 0.55 26.30 -3.31
N SER A 32 1.80 26.68 -3.59
CA SER A 32 2.98 25.93 -3.17
C SER A 32 3.79 26.76 -2.18
N ILE A 33 4.04 26.20 -1.01
CA ILE A 33 4.80 26.80 0.09
C ILE A 33 6.00 25.88 0.34
N ILE A 34 7.20 26.43 0.22
CA ILE A 34 8.45 25.67 0.26
C ILE A 34 9.44 26.37 1.17
N ILE A 35 10.00 25.63 2.13
CA ILE A 35 11.07 26.07 3.06
C ILE A 35 10.69 27.40 3.74
N SER A 36 9.41 27.56 4.09
CA SER A 36 8.86 28.83 4.56
C SER A 36 8.33 28.71 5.99
N LYS A 37 8.14 29.87 6.64
CA LYS A 37 7.79 29.94 8.06
C LYS A 37 6.67 30.93 8.32
N ASN A 38 5.72 30.61 9.19
CA ASN A 38 4.63 31.54 9.54
C ASN A 38 3.88 32.03 8.28
N VAL A 39 3.37 31.08 7.48
CA VAL A 39 2.54 31.39 6.30
C VAL A 39 1.09 31.10 6.63
N TYR A 40 0.20 32.07 6.40
CA TYR A 40 -1.22 31.97 6.71
C TYR A 40 -2.00 32.02 5.40
N VAL A 41 -2.83 31.01 5.15
CA VAL A 41 -3.71 30.91 3.98
C VAL A 41 -5.14 30.85 4.48
N GLU A 42 -5.96 31.84 4.18
CA GLU A 42 -7.30 31.94 4.75
C GLU A 42 -8.34 32.35 3.71
N ASN A 43 -9.55 31.78 3.82
CA ASN A 43 -10.70 32.14 2.97
C ASN A 43 -10.39 32.05 1.46
N CYS A 44 -9.60 31.04 1.07
CA CYS A 44 -9.17 30.85 -0.32
C CYS A 44 -9.94 29.72 -1.01
N TYR A 45 -10.19 29.88 -2.31
CA TYR A 45 -10.63 28.82 -3.22
C TYR A 45 -9.47 28.46 -4.13
N THR A 46 -9.00 27.21 -4.11
CA THR A 46 -7.80 26.80 -4.85
C THR A 46 -7.80 25.32 -5.23
N GLU A 47 -6.98 24.92 -6.21
CA GLU A 47 -6.90 23.55 -6.68
C GLU A 47 -6.22 22.63 -5.66
N SER A 48 -5.08 23.04 -5.12
CA SER A 48 -4.27 22.24 -4.18
C SER A 48 -3.37 23.13 -3.36
N ILE A 49 -3.03 22.67 -2.16
CA ILE A 49 -2.01 23.33 -1.34
C ILE A 49 -0.89 22.34 -1.04
N TYR A 50 0.34 22.75 -1.32
CA TYR A 50 1.53 21.93 -1.09
C TYR A 50 2.42 22.63 -0.06
N LEU A 51 2.68 21.94 1.04
CA LEU A 51 3.62 22.36 2.09
C LEU A 51 4.84 21.45 2.03
N ASN A 52 6.05 22.01 1.91
CA ASN A 52 7.30 21.27 1.88
C ASN A 52 8.40 21.91 2.73
N THR A 53 8.81 21.19 3.78
CA THR A 53 9.87 21.60 4.70
C THR A 53 9.56 22.93 5.39
N ASP A 54 8.28 23.16 5.68
CA ASP A 54 7.79 24.41 6.29
C ASP A 54 7.64 24.30 7.81
N GLU A 55 7.57 25.44 8.47
CA GLU A 55 7.26 25.52 9.90
C GLU A 55 6.12 26.49 10.16
N ASN A 56 5.13 26.05 10.95
CA ASN A 56 4.06 26.90 11.47
C ASN A 56 3.22 27.57 10.34
N CYS A 57 2.73 26.79 9.39
CA CYS A 57 1.79 27.26 8.37
C CYS A 57 0.34 27.05 8.82
N SER A 58 -0.53 28.05 8.67
CA SER A 58 -1.97 27.91 8.91
C SER A 58 -2.75 27.91 7.59
N ILE A 59 -3.72 27.02 7.47
CA ILE A 59 -4.66 26.93 6.35
C ILE A 59 -6.07 26.85 6.93
N GLU A 60 -6.85 27.91 6.78
CA GLU A 60 -8.14 28.05 7.46
C GLU A 60 -9.27 28.51 6.54
N ASN A 61 -10.44 27.88 6.69
CA ASN A 61 -11.67 28.28 6.00
C ASN A 61 -11.52 28.32 4.46
N CYS A 62 -10.69 27.44 3.91
CA CYS A 62 -10.46 27.33 2.47
C CYS A 62 -11.34 26.23 1.84
N HIS A 63 -11.59 26.40 0.54
CA HIS A 63 -12.16 25.38 -0.34
C HIS A 63 -11.06 24.89 -1.30
N ILE A 64 -10.53 23.70 -1.04
CA ILE A 64 -9.46 23.08 -1.82
C ILE A 64 -10.05 21.96 -2.69
N LEU A 65 -9.97 22.09 -4.02
CA LEU A 65 -10.62 21.17 -4.96
C LEU A 65 -10.01 19.76 -4.97
N HIS A 66 -8.68 19.65 -4.87
CA HIS A 66 -8.00 18.36 -4.91
C HIS A 66 -7.45 17.96 -3.55
N SER A 67 -6.31 18.47 -3.09
CA SER A 67 -5.68 17.95 -1.88
C SER A 67 -4.80 18.98 -1.19
N ILE A 68 -4.49 18.71 0.08
CA ILE A 68 -3.34 19.32 0.75
C ILE A 68 -2.31 18.22 1.01
N GLN A 69 -1.06 18.47 0.62
CA GLN A 69 0.06 17.59 0.92
C GLN A 69 1.02 18.30 1.87
N ILE A 70 1.39 17.62 2.96
CA ILE A 70 2.30 18.12 3.99
C ILE A 70 3.54 17.24 3.96
N ILE A 71 4.66 17.76 3.47
CA ILE A 71 5.90 17.01 3.26
C ILE A 71 6.99 17.56 4.15
N GLU A 72 7.39 16.79 5.16
CA GLU A 72 8.45 17.15 6.11
C GLU A 72 8.26 18.51 6.84
N SER A 73 7.06 19.07 6.78
CA SER A 73 6.69 20.30 7.49
C SER A 73 6.32 19.99 8.95
N VAL A 74 6.35 21.00 9.80
CA VAL A 74 6.08 20.85 11.24
C VAL A 74 5.11 21.91 11.74
N LYS A 75 4.28 21.55 12.73
CA LYS A 75 3.40 22.47 13.46
C LYS A 75 2.37 23.22 12.60
N SER A 76 2.05 22.71 11.41
CA SER A 76 0.98 23.29 10.61
C SER A 76 -0.38 23.18 11.30
N SER A 77 -1.25 24.15 11.04
CA SER A 77 -2.64 24.22 11.50
C SER A 77 -3.56 24.20 10.29
N ILE A 78 -4.45 23.20 10.20
CA ILE A 78 -5.37 23.00 9.08
C ILE A 78 -6.78 22.92 9.68
N ILE A 79 -7.57 23.98 9.53
CA ILE A 79 -8.83 24.12 10.27
C ILE A 79 -9.99 24.54 9.37
N ASN A 80 -11.16 23.91 9.54
CA ASN A 80 -12.43 24.29 8.89
C ASN A 80 -12.36 24.34 7.36
N ASN A 81 -11.57 23.48 6.72
CA ASN A 81 -11.46 23.44 5.27
C ASN A 81 -12.38 22.36 4.66
N PHE A 82 -12.82 22.61 3.43
CA PHE A 82 -13.21 21.54 2.51
C PHE A 82 -12.02 21.15 1.65
N ILE A 83 -11.71 19.86 1.57
CA ILE A 83 -10.52 19.34 0.87
C ILE A 83 -10.94 18.14 0.03
N GLY A 84 -11.16 18.32 -1.27
CA GLY A 84 -11.85 17.35 -2.13
C GLY A 84 -11.40 15.89 -1.93
N LYS A 85 -10.14 15.58 -2.21
CA LYS A 85 -9.50 14.27 -1.97
C LYS A 85 -8.89 14.15 -0.57
N GLY A 86 -8.91 15.17 0.26
CA GLY A 86 -8.35 15.13 1.61
C GLY A 86 -6.85 15.43 1.71
N LEU A 87 -6.23 14.90 2.75
CA LEU A 87 -4.89 15.24 3.21
C LEU A 87 -3.89 14.10 2.94
N LEU A 88 -2.61 14.42 2.87
CA LEU A 88 -1.53 13.44 2.92
C LEU A 88 -0.37 14.03 3.72
N ILE A 89 0.12 13.29 4.71
CA ILE A 89 1.31 13.69 5.47
C ILE A 89 2.46 12.74 5.12
N LYS A 90 3.61 13.30 4.77
CA LYS A 90 4.79 12.54 4.36
C LYS A 90 6.01 13.00 5.13
N GLY A 91 6.81 12.05 5.57
CA GLY A 91 8.10 12.30 6.20
C GLY A 91 8.60 11.09 6.98
N LEU A 92 9.89 11.10 7.32
CA LEU A 92 10.53 9.99 8.02
C LEU A 92 10.65 10.19 9.52
N LYS A 93 10.52 11.42 10.05
CA LYS A 93 10.68 11.74 11.48
C LYS A 93 9.34 11.97 12.15
N GLN A 94 9.24 11.59 13.43
CA GLN A 94 7.99 11.69 14.21
C GLN A 94 7.39 13.10 14.18
N LYS A 95 8.24 14.13 14.32
CA LYS A 95 7.82 15.54 14.34
C LYS A 95 7.05 15.98 13.09
N TYR A 96 7.24 15.31 11.94
CA TYR A 96 6.58 15.65 10.67
C TYR A 96 5.12 15.20 10.61
N PHE A 97 4.63 14.46 11.60
CA PHE A 97 3.24 13.99 11.65
C PHE A 97 2.39 14.73 12.69
N PHE A 98 3.00 15.59 13.51
CA PHE A 98 2.30 16.33 14.57
C PHE A 98 1.89 17.72 14.08
N HIS A 99 0.59 17.86 13.84
CA HIS A 99 -0.07 19.06 13.34
C HIS A 99 -1.32 19.35 14.17
N ASN A 100 -1.93 20.50 13.93
CA ASN A 100 -3.26 20.81 14.43
C ASN A 100 -4.25 20.67 13.28
N ILE A 101 -4.99 19.56 13.20
CA ILE A 101 -5.95 19.31 12.11
C ILE A 101 -7.33 19.13 12.72
N LEU A 102 -8.23 20.08 12.47
CA LEU A 102 -9.54 20.15 13.12
C LEU A 102 -10.64 20.53 12.15
N ASN A 103 -11.81 19.89 12.28
CA ASN A 103 -13.05 20.26 11.57
C ASN A 103 -12.93 20.33 10.04
N ASN A 104 -12.04 19.54 9.43
CA ASN A 104 -11.93 19.47 7.98
C ASN A 104 -12.84 18.37 7.42
N THR A 105 -13.30 18.59 6.19
CA THR A 105 -14.10 17.62 5.43
C THR A 105 -13.43 17.30 4.10
N ALA A 106 -13.70 16.10 3.60
CA ALA A 106 -13.40 15.68 2.24
C ALA A 106 -14.69 15.24 1.54
N ILE A 107 -14.60 14.82 0.28
CA ILE A 107 -15.75 14.55 -0.59
C ILE A 107 -16.81 13.60 0.00
N ASN A 108 -16.44 12.72 0.94
CA ASN A 108 -17.32 11.70 1.51
C ASN A 108 -17.53 11.81 3.03
N GLY A 109 -17.21 12.95 3.65
CA GLY A 109 -17.35 13.16 5.09
C GLY A 109 -16.11 13.72 5.79
N SER A 110 -16.07 13.57 7.11
CA SER A 110 -15.05 14.20 7.95
C SER A 110 -13.67 13.60 7.79
N ILE A 111 -12.65 14.42 8.01
CA ILE A 111 -11.27 14.00 8.23
C ILE A 111 -11.03 13.91 9.73
N LEU A 112 -10.76 12.70 10.23
CA LEU A 112 -10.50 12.46 11.64
C LEU A 112 -9.00 12.42 11.91
N TYR A 113 -8.54 13.17 12.90
CA TYR A 113 -7.13 13.28 13.23
C TYR A 113 -6.89 12.94 14.71
N TYR A 114 -6.39 11.73 14.96
CA TYR A 114 -6.10 11.23 16.29
C TYR A 114 -4.60 11.30 16.59
N VAL A 115 -4.26 11.97 17.69
CA VAL A 115 -2.86 12.12 18.17
C VAL A 115 -2.73 11.64 19.60
N ASN A 116 -1.78 10.73 19.84
CA ASN A 116 -1.45 10.21 21.18
C ASN A 116 -2.68 9.70 21.96
N LYS A 117 -3.64 9.11 21.24
CA LYS A 117 -4.84 8.51 21.84
C LYS A 117 -4.68 7.02 22.00
N SER A 118 -5.51 6.42 22.86
CA SER A 118 -5.54 4.98 23.02
C SER A 118 -6.94 4.44 23.22
N CYS A 119 -7.12 3.15 22.90
CA CYS A 119 -8.37 2.41 23.13
C CYS A 119 -9.58 3.03 22.41
N VAL A 120 -9.40 3.41 21.15
CA VAL A 120 -10.44 4.05 20.33
C VAL A 120 -11.02 3.06 19.34
N LYS A 121 -12.34 3.10 19.16
CA LYS A 121 -13.04 2.39 18.09
C LYS A 121 -13.65 3.40 17.14
N VAL A 122 -13.24 3.34 15.87
CA VAL A 122 -13.77 4.21 14.82
C VAL A 122 -14.71 3.39 13.95
N LYS A 123 -16.01 3.70 14.05
CA LYS A 123 -17.09 3.06 13.28
C LYS A 123 -17.93 4.05 12.48
N GLU A 124 -17.58 5.33 12.54
CA GLU A 124 -18.28 6.40 11.85
C GLU A 124 -17.83 6.53 10.39
N ASN A 125 -18.69 7.11 9.56
CA ASN A 125 -18.41 7.37 8.14
C ASN A 125 -17.43 8.55 7.99
N ALA A 126 -16.18 8.32 8.36
CA ALA A 126 -15.08 9.22 8.05
C ALA A 126 -14.62 9.00 6.60
N SER A 127 -14.31 10.09 5.90
CA SER A 127 -13.62 10.00 4.61
C SER A 127 -12.20 9.48 4.79
N GLN A 128 -11.53 10.01 5.81
CA GLN A 128 -10.11 9.80 6.04
C GLN A 128 -9.84 9.81 7.54
N ILE A 129 -8.93 8.93 7.98
CA ILE A 129 -8.52 8.79 9.37
C ILE A 129 -7.00 8.86 9.46
N PHE A 130 -6.50 9.71 10.34
CA PHE A 130 -5.11 9.79 10.75
C PHE A 130 -4.94 9.24 12.17
N ILE A 131 -3.93 8.40 12.36
CA ILE A 131 -3.61 7.73 13.62
C ILE A 131 -2.13 7.91 13.92
N ILE A 132 -1.83 8.97 14.67
CA ILE A 132 -0.46 9.43 14.92
C ILE A 132 -0.09 9.20 16.39
N GLY A 133 0.95 8.40 16.64
CA GLY A 133 1.41 8.11 18.01
C GLY A 133 0.37 7.37 18.86
N CYS A 134 -0.60 6.69 18.25
CA CYS A 134 -1.76 6.11 18.93
C CYS A 134 -1.59 4.62 19.23
N LYS A 135 -2.39 4.10 20.16
CA LYS A 135 -2.34 2.68 20.56
C LYS A 135 -3.72 2.03 20.70
N ASN A 136 -3.84 0.75 20.34
CA ASN A 136 -5.08 -0.02 20.54
C ASN A 136 -6.28 0.62 19.83
N PHE A 137 -6.23 0.70 18.50
CA PHE A 137 -7.34 1.21 17.69
C PHE A 137 -8.02 0.07 16.95
N GLU A 138 -9.34 0.18 16.83
CA GLU A 138 -10.17 -0.67 15.97
C GLU A 138 -10.88 0.23 14.95
N ILE A 139 -10.72 -0.04 13.67
CA ILE A 139 -11.24 0.77 12.57
C ILE A 139 -12.11 -0.13 11.70
N SER A 140 -13.32 0.34 11.41
CA SER A 140 -14.24 -0.29 10.46
C SER A 140 -14.90 0.80 9.63
N ILE A 141 -14.41 1.02 8.41
CA ILE A 141 -14.90 2.09 7.54
C ILE A 141 -15.10 1.63 6.10
N ASN A 142 -15.91 2.38 5.36
CA ASN A 142 -15.90 2.36 3.91
C ASN A 142 -15.44 3.73 3.41
N SER A 143 -14.44 3.76 2.55
CA SER A 143 -13.91 5.02 1.99
C SER A 143 -13.67 4.87 0.49
N SER A 144 -13.87 5.97 -0.24
CA SER A 144 -13.65 6.05 -1.67
C SER A 144 -13.10 7.40 -2.11
N ASN A 145 -12.30 7.40 -3.19
CA ASN A 145 -11.85 8.60 -3.89
C ASN A 145 -11.16 9.68 -3.03
N VAL A 146 -10.39 9.26 -2.02
CA VAL A 146 -9.55 10.14 -1.18
C VAL A 146 -8.07 9.92 -1.46
N MET A 147 -7.21 10.77 -0.88
CA MET A 147 -5.75 10.67 -0.93
C MET A 147 -5.29 9.38 -0.27
N VAL A 148 -5.63 9.23 1.01
CA VAL A 148 -5.43 8.04 1.82
C VAL A 148 -6.63 7.85 2.72
N ALA A 149 -7.19 6.64 2.83
CA ALA A 149 -8.34 6.42 3.70
C ALA A 149 -7.93 6.26 5.17
N VAL A 150 -6.86 5.48 5.43
CA VAL A 150 -6.28 5.35 6.78
C VAL A 150 -4.79 5.57 6.71
N GLU A 151 -4.33 6.64 7.35
CA GLU A 151 -2.92 6.96 7.50
C GLU A 151 -2.49 6.76 8.97
N MET A 152 -1.47 5.95 9.18
CA MET A 152 -0.94 5.66 10.53
C MET A 152 0.57 5.92 10.58
N ALA A 153 1.00 6.64 11.61
CA ALA A 153 2.42 6.90 11.82
C ALA A 153 2.77 6.73 13.30
N TYR A 154 3.87 6.04 13.58
CA TYR A 154 4.38 5.84 14.95
C TYR A 154 3.35 5.25 15.91
N SER A 155 2.47 4.40 15.40
CA SER A 155 1.32 3.86 16.12
C SER A 155 1.47 2.35 16.33
N SER A 156 0.75 1.81 17.31
CA SER A 156 0.85 0.37 17.62
C SER A 156 -0.48 -0.28 17.95
N ASN A 157 -0.62 -1.57 17.66
CA ASN A 157 -1.84 -2.35 17.95
C ASN A 157 -3.07 -1.74 17.25
N ILE A 158 -3.01 -1.64 15.92
CA ILE A 158 -4.07 -1.06 15.10
C ILE A 158 -4.75 -2.19 14.33
N SER A 159 -6.07 -2.29 14.46
CA SER A 159 -6.89 -3.28 13.77
C SER A 159 -7.81 -2.60 12.78
N ILE A 160 -7.67 -2.89 11.48
CA ILE A 160 -8.61 -2.49 10.43
C ILE A 160 -9.41 -3.72 10.04
N ILE A 161 -10.71 -3.71 10.33
CA ILE A 161 -11.57 -4.87 10.19
C ILE A 161 -12.81 -4.55 9.38
N ASN A 162 -13.28 -5.51 8.58
CA ASN A 162 -14.54 -5.42 7.83
C ASN A 162 -14.68 -4.11 7.03
N SER A 163 -13.57 -3.64 6.44
CA SER A 163 -13.51 -2.33 5.80
C SER A 163 -13.52 -2.45 4.28
N GLY A 164 -14.02 -1.42 3.60
CA GLY A 164 -14.10 -1.35 2.15
C GLY A 164 -13.41 -0.11 1.60
N PHE A 165 -12.46 -0.31 0.68
CA PHE A 165 -11.69 0.76 0.06
C PHE A 165 -11.85 0.70 -1.45
N TYR A 166 -12.54 1.70 -2.00
CA TYR A 166 -13.05 1.65 -3.37
C TYR A 166 -12.68 2.88 -4.20
N GLY A 167 -12.43 2.68 -5.49
CA GLY A 167 -12.20 3.78 -6.42
C GLY A 167 -10.77 4.31 -6.36
N LYS A 168 -10.44 5.25 -7.25
CA LYS A 168 -9.06 5.68 -7.50
C LYS A 168 -8.53 6.52 -6.34
N MET A 169 -8.08 5.84 -5.28
CA MET A 169 -7.27 6.45 -4.23
C MET A 169 -6.05 7.09 -4.87
N ALA A 170 -5.80 8.36 -4.56
CA ALA A 170 -4.73 9.09 -5.23
C ALA A 170 -3.33 8.67 -4.78
N TRP A 171 -3.21 8.01 -3.61
CA TRP A 171 -1.94 7.46 -3.13
C TRP A 171 -2.07 6.02 -2.67
N ALA A 172 -2.70 5.78 -1.51
CA ALA A 172 -2.87 4.43 -0.97
C ALA A 172 -4.18 4.31 -0.20
N SER A 173 -4.86 3.16 -0.18
CA SER A 173 -6.03 3.03 0.71
C SER A 173 -5.62 3.04 2.19
N VAL A 174 -4.59 2.27 2.54
CA VAL A 174 -4.00 2.24 3.88
C VAL A 174 -2.50 2.53 3.78
N PHE A 175 -2.05 3.53 4.53
CA PHE A 175 -0.65 3.92 4.59
C PHE A 175 -0.13 3.83 6.03
N GLY A 176 0.99 3.14 6.24
CA GLY A 176 1.61 2.99 7.55
C GLY A 176 3.10 3.29 7.56
N VAL A 177 3.55 4.11 8.51
CA VAL A 177 4.96 4.49 8.68
C VAL A 177 5.42 4.23 10.11
N ASN A 178 6.58 3.60 10.30
CA ASN A 178 7.22 3.41 11.61
C ASN A 178 6.28 2.88 12.70
N SER A 179 5.37 1.98 12.31
CA SER A 179 4.28 1.50 13.17
C SER A 179 4.46 0.01 13.48
N SER A 180 3.72 -0.52 14.45
CA SER A 180 3.87 -1.91 14.87
C SER A 180 2.56 -2.62 15.23
N ASN A 181 2.54 -3.95 15.10
CA ASN A 181 1.39 -4.78 15.46
C ASN A 181 0.11 -4.32 14.74
N ILE A 182 0.16 -4.32 13.40
CA ILE A 182 -0.95 -3.87 12.54
C ILE A 182 -1.69 -5.09 12.01
N SER A 183 -3.01 -5.15 12.21
CA SER A 183 -3.85 -6.23 11.70
C SER A 183 -4.88 -5.66 10.73
N ILE A 184 -4.96 -6.21 9.52
CA ILE A 184 -5.97 -5.89 8.52
C ILE A 184 -6.72 -7.18 8.21
N SER A 185 -8.04 -7.21 8.38
CA SER A 185 -8.81 -8.43 8.15
C SER A 185 -10.22 -8.24 7.62
N ASN A 186 -10.66 -9.19 6.79
CA ASN A 186 -12.00 -9.21 6.22
C ASN A 186 -12.32 -7.95 5.40
N SER A 187 -11.30 -7.36 4.77
CA SER A 187 -11.42 -6.09 4.07
C SER A 187 -11.40 -6.28 2.55
N LYS A 188 -11.99 -5.33 1.83
CA LYS A 188 -12.05 -5.32 0.37
C LYS A 188 -11.34 -4.07 -0.15
N PHE A 189 -10.45 -4.28 -1.12
CA PHE A 189 -9.70 -3.24 -1.81
C PHE A 189 -9.99 -3.37 -3.30
N LYS A 190 -10.60 -2.35 -3.91
CA LYS A 190 -10.95 -2.40 -5.33
C LYS A 190 -10.75 -1.06 -6.06
N ASN A 191 -10.19 -1.12 -7.26
CA ASN A 191 -9.98 0.05 -8.14
C ASN A 191 -9.01 1.10 -7.55
N ASN A 192 -8.00 0.67 -6.78
CA ASN A 192 -7.05 1.56 -6.10
C ASN A 192 -5.73 1.67 -6.90
N GLY A 193 -4.96 2.76 -6.75
CA GLY A 193 -3.55 2.76 -7.18
C GLY A 193 -2.77 1.76 -6.33
N CYS A 194 -2.33 2.18 -5.14
CA CYS A 194 -1.83 1.27 -4.11
C CYS A 194 -2.95 0.91 -3.11
N SER A 195 -3.16 -0.37 -2.79
CA SER A 195 -4.16 -0.74 -1.77
C SER A 195 -3.58 -0.60 -0.35
N ILE A 196 -2.40 -1.17 -0.09
CA ILE A 196 -1.71 -1.04 1.20
C ILE A 196 -0.25 -0.69 0.97
N PHE A 197 0.24 0.37 1.62
CA PHE A 197 1.65 0.73 1.63
C PHE A 197 2.18 0.80 3.07
N PHE A 198 3.22 0.02 3.36
CA PHE A 198 3.90 0.02 4.66
C PHE A 198 5.38 0.38 4.53
N HIS A 199 5.82 1.36 5.30
CA HIS A 199 7.23 1.74 5.40
C HIS A 199 7.71 1.59 6.85
N ALA A 200 8.74 0.77 7.03
CA ALA A 200 9.32 0.48 8.35
C ALA A 200 8.30 -0.01 9.39
N VAL A 201 7.34 -0.85 8.96
CA VAL A 201 6.33 -1.44 9.85
C VAL A 201 6.83 -2.78 10.39
N SER A 202 6.58 -3.04 11.68
CA SER A 202 6.94 -4.31 12.31
C SER A 202 5.71 -5.08 12.78
N ASN A 203 5.72 -6.41 12.57
CA ASN A 203 4.62 -7.30 12.96
C ASN A 203 3.28 -6.87 12.32
N PHE A 204 3.13 -7.05 11.02
CA PHE A 204 1.84 -6.84 10.35
C PHE A 204 1.19 -8.16 9.95
N GLU A 205 -0.13 -8.24 10.06
CA GLU A 205 -0.95 -9.35 9.57
C GLU A 205 -2.04 -8.82 8.64
N ILE A 206 -2.08 -9.33 7.41
CA ILE A 206 -3.18 -9.09 6.47
C ILE A 206 -3.85 -10.44 6.23
N LYS A 207 -5.13 -10.57 6.59
CA LYS A 207 -5.85 -11.84 6.50
C LYS A 207 -7.23 -11.76 5.91
N ASN A 208 -7.66 -12.83 5.25
CA ASN A 208 -9.02 -13.00 4.73
C ASN A 208 -9.54 -11.76 3.98
N SER A 209 -8.68 -11.13 3.19
CA SER A 209 -8.98 -9.88 2.48
C SER A 209 -8.91 -10.10 0.97
N HIS A 210 -9.64 -9.27 0.24
CA HIS A 210 -9.76 -9.37 -1.22
C HIS A 210 -9.29 -8.07 -1.87
N PHE A 211 -8.37 -8.22 -2.83
CA PHE A 211 -7.74 -7.14 -3.57
C PHE A 211 -8.01 -7.38 -5.05
N ALA A 212 -8.59 -6.39 -5.73
CA ALA A 212 -8.89 -6.49 -7.16
C ALA A 212 -8.71 -5.14 -7.89
N PHE A 213 -8.28 -5.15 -9.15
CA PHE A 213 -8.19 -3.93 -9.97
C PHE A 213 -7.31 -2.87 -9.29
N TYR A 214 -6.04 -3.19 -9.07
CA TYR A 214 -5.07 -2.30 -8.44
C TYR A 214 -3.82 -2.12 -9.29
N GLU A 215 -3.07 -1.03 -9.09
CA GLU A 215 -1.68 -0.97 -9.57
C GLU A 215 -0.81 -1.84 -8.64
N SER A 216 -0.80 -1.55 -7.33
CA SER A 216 -0.13 -2.39 -6.33
C SER A 216 -1.09 -2.89 -5.24
N GLY A 217 -1.09 -4.20 -4.98
CA GLY A 217 -1.91 -4.81 -3.94
C GLY A 217 -1.37 -4.53 -2.53
N VAL A 218 -0.20 -5.07 -2.20
CA VAL A 218 0.50 -4.73 -0.95
C VAL A 218 1.94 -4.40 -1.24
N VAL A 219 2.38 -3.22 -0.81
CA VAL A 219 3.77 -2.80 -0.82
C VAL A 219 4.25 -2.71 0.62
N ALA A 220 5.39 -3.32 0.92
CA ALA A 220 6.08 -3.10 2.17
C ALA A 220 7.59 -2.89 1.96
N GLU A 221 8.10 -1.84 2.59
CA GLU A 221 9.49 -1.42 2.53
C GLU A 221 10.09 -1.39 3.93
N LEU A 222 11.35 -1.84 4.08
CA LEU A 222 12.10 -1.80 5.33
C LEU A 222 11.34 -2.42 6.53
N SER A 223 10.40 -3.32 6.23
CA SER A 223 9.42 -3.84 7.19
C SER A 223 9.82 -5.24 7.65
N LYS A 224 9.29 -5.67 8.80
CA LYS A 224 9.66 -6.97 9.37
C LYS A 224 8.51 -7.74 10.00
N ASN A 225 8.64 -9.07 10.01
CA ASN A 225 7.70 -10.01 10.63
C ASN A 225 6.27 -9.86 10.07
N GLY A 226 6.16 -9.76 8.74
CA GLY A 226 4.89 -9.61 8.05
C GLY A 226 4.26 -10.95 7.68
N ILE A 227 2.94 -11.07 7.83
CA ILE A 227 2.17 -12.24 7.42
C ILE A 227 1.00 -11.79 6.54
N VAL A 228 0.93 -12.30 5.31
CA VAL A 228 -0.23 -12.18 4.43
C VAL A 228 -0.84 -13.56 4.29
N ARG A 229 -2.12 -13.74 4.61
CA ARG A 229 -2.74 -15.07 4.53
C ARG A 229 -4.22 -15.10 4.19
N GLU A 230 -4.69 -16.18 3.56
CA GLU A 230 -6.11 -16.36 3.24
C GLU A 230 -6.67 -15.22 2.36
N CYS A 231 -5.79 -14.55 1.61
CA CYS A 231 -6.14 -13.40 0.76
C CYS A 231 -6.22 -13.77 -0.72
N THR A 232 -6.98 -12.99 -1.47
CA THR A 232 -7.04 -13.03 -2.94
C THR A 232 -6.50 -11.72 -3.52
N PHE A 233 -5.60 -11.84 -4.49
CA PHE A 233 -4.95 -10.76 -5.24
C PHE A 233 -5.19 -11.02 -6.74
N GLU A 234 -6.06 -10.24 -7.37
CA GLU A 234 -6.46 -10.46 -8.77
C GLU A 234 -6.57 -9.20 -9.62
N ASN A 235 -6.38 -9.33 -10.93
CA ASN A 235 -6.62 -8.27 -11.91
C ASN A 235 -5.91 -6.95 -11.57
N GLY A 236 -4.65 -6.99 -11.13
CA GLY A 236 -3.86 -5.79 -10.87
C GLY A 236 -2.49 -5.84 -11.55
N GLU A 237 -1.63 -4.85 -11.37
CA GLU A 237 -0.30 -4.85 -12.01
C GLU A 237 0.70 -5.69 -11.18
N PHE A 238 0.88 -5.33 -9.91
CA PHE A 238 1.74 -6.01 -8.95
C PHE A 238 0.95 -6.48 -7.73
N GLY A 239 0.86 -7.80 -7.53
CA GLY A 239 0.06 -8.36 -6.44
C GLY A 239 0.64 -8.03 -5.05
N LEU A 240 1.89 -8.45 -4.82
CA LEU A 240 2.58 -8.30 -3.53
C LEU A 240 4.03 -7.90 -3.77
N GLU A 241 4.49 -6.85 -3.10
CA GLU A 241 5.84 -6.28 -3.27
C GLU A 241 6.53 -6.05 -1.92
N PHE A 242 7.71 -6.62 -1.76
CA PHE A 242 8.49 -6.53 -0.52
C PHE A 242 9.92 -6.07 -0.79
N TYR A 243 10.26 -4.87 -0.35
CA TYR A 243 11.58 -4.27 -0.54
C TYR A 243 12.33 -4.15 0.78
N LEU A 244 13.55 -4.69 0.83
CA LEU A 244 14.45 -4.60 1.99
C LEU A 244 13.79 -5.08 3.30
N CYS A 245 12.95 -6.10 3.20
CA CYS A 245 12.16 -6.62 4.31
C CYS A 245 12.84 -7.81 5.01
N ARG A 246 12.34 -8.16 6.20
CA ARG A 246 12.79 -9.35 6.94
C ARG A 246 11.64 -10.20 7.48
N ASN A 247 11.74 -11.52 7.38
CA ASN A 247 10.77 -12.48 7.92
C ASN A 247 9.35 -12.21 7.40
N ILE A 248 9.16 -12.23 6.09
CA ILE A 248 7.85 -12.07 5.46
C ILE A 248 7.31 -13.45 5.06
N ALA A 249 6.03 -13.70 5.32
CA ALA A 249 5.36 -14.92 4.92
C ALA A 249 4.03 -14.66 4.21
N ILE A 250 3.85 -15.26 3.04
CA ILE A 250 2.61 -15.31 2.27
C ILE A 250 2.09 -16.75 2.37
N LYS A 251 0.88 -16.94 2.89
CA LYS A 251 0.36 -18.28 3.18
C LYS A 251 -1.08 -18.43 2.74
N HIS A 252 -1.43 -19.54 2.08
CA HIS A 252 -2.81 -19.78 1.71
C HIS A 252 -3.41 -18.59 0.95
N CYS A 253 -2.76 -18.10 -0.10
CA CYS A 253 -3.28 -17.00 -0.92
C CYS A 253 -3.63 -17.47 -2.32
N ASN A 254 -4.55 -16.76 -2.97
CA ASN A 254 -4.82 -16.86 -4.40
C ASN A 254 -4.25 -15.61 -5.07
N ILE A 255 -3.26 -15.75 -5.95
CA ILE A 255 -2.55 -14.64 -6.59
C ILE A 255 -2.58 -14.89 -8.09
N HIS A 256 -3.41 -14.17 -8.83
CA HIS A 256 -3.63 -14.49 -10.24
C HIS A 256 -4.09 -13.33 -11.09
N ASP A 257 -3.97 -13.48 -12.40
CA ASP A 257 -4.41 -12.48 -13.38
C ASP A 257 -3.79 -11.10 -13.06
N ASN A 258 -2.52 -11.08 -12.60
CA ASN A 258 -1.78 -9.83 -12.41
C ASN A 258 -0.90 -9.56 -13.63
N GLU A 259 -0.98 -8.35 -14.18
CA GLU A 259 -0.36 -7.98 -15.46
C GLU A 259 1.17 -8.13 -15.45
N CYS A 260 1.85 -7.82 -14.34
CA CYS A 260 3.31 -7.91 -14.24
C CYS A 260 3.80 -9.03 -13.32
N VAL A 261 3.64 -8.92 -11.99
CA VAL A 261 4.15 -9.94 -11.07
C VAL A 261 3.15 -10.27 -9.97
N GLY A 262 2.92 -11.57 -9.75
CA GLY A 262 2.05 -12.03 -8.66
C GLY A 262 2.63 -11.70 -7.29
N ALA A 263 3.87 -12.10 -7.02
CA ALA A 263 4.60 -11.73 -5.80
C ALA A 263 6.08 -11.46 -6.05
N MET A 264 6.58 -10.32 -5.60
CA MET A 264 7.96 -9.89 -5.75
C MET A 264 8.59 -9.58 -4.40
N ALA A 265 9.86 -9.98 -4.24
CA ALA A 265 10.68 -9.58 -3.11
C ALA A 265 12.10 -9.20 -3.53
N GLN A 266 12.60 -8.06 -3.06
CA GLN A 266 13.94 -7.56 -3.35
C GLN A 266 14.70 -7.24 -2.06
N GLY A 267 15.95 -7.70 -1.95
CA GLY A 267 16.80 -7.48 -0.79
C GLY A 267 16.21 -8.08 0.49
N ILE A 268 15.62 -9.27 0.40
CA ILE A 268 14.82 -9.87 1.48
C ILE A 268 15.60 -10.91 2.29
N ILE A 269 15.41 -10.92 3.61
CA ILE A 269 15.96 -11.96 4.49
C ILE A 269 14.82 -12.74 5.14
N GLY A 270 14.69 -14.02 4.82
CA GLY A 270 13.59 -14.85 5.31
C GLY A 270 12.28 -14.51 4.62
N PHE A 271 12.07 -15.07 3.43
CA PHE A 271 10.84 -14.94 2.66
C PHE A 271 10.20 -16.30 2.48
N THR A 272 8.92 -16.44 2.83
CA THR A 272 8.20 -17.71 2.72
C THR A 272 6.92 -17.54 1.90
N ILE A 273 6.74 -18.37 0.88
CA ILE A 273 5.46 -18.54 0.17
C ILE A 273 5.03 -19.99 0.32
N TYR A 274 3.85 -20.22 0.91
CA TYR A 274 3.42 -21.55 1.29
C TYR A 274 1.92 -21.78 1.10
N LYS A 275 1.56 -22.89 0.45
CA LYS A 275 0.17 -23.26 0.17
C LYS A 275 -0.62 -22.18 -0.59
N CYS A 276 0.05 -21.47 -1.50
CA CYS A 276 -0.57 -20.47 -2.37
C CYS A 276 -0.84 -21.03 -3.77
N ASN A 277 -1.87 -20.50 -4.43
CA ASN A 277 -2.06 -20.61 -5.87
C ASN A 277 -1.50 -19.34 -6.52
N VAL A 278 -0.61 -19.50 -7.50
CA VAL A 278 0.02 -18.42 -8.25
C VAL A 278 -0.06 -18.73 -9.74
N TYR A 279 -1.01 -18.14 -10.46
CA TYR A 279 -1.29 -18.51 -11.85
C TYR A 279 -1.74 -17.34 -12.70
N ASN A 280 -1.58 -17.41 -14.03
CA ASN A 280 -1.96 -16.34 -14.96
C ASN A 280 -1.36 -14.97 -14.60
N ASN A 281 -0.12 -14.91 -14.12
CA ASN A 281 0.53 -13.62 -13.87
C ASN A 281 1.59 -13.36 -14.94
N GLY A 282 1.85 -12.07 -15.17
CA GLY A 282 2.92 -11.57 -16.00
C GLY A 282 2.61 -11.51 -17.48
N ASP A 283 1.36 -11.23 -17.87
CA ASP A 283 0.98 -11.06 -19.27
C ASP A 283 1.79 -9.93 -19.97
N ASP A 284 2.14 -8.87 -19.24
CA ASP A 284 2.93 -7.75 -19.76
C ASP A 284 4.40 -7.86 -19.35
N CYS A 285 4.68 -7.92 -18.04
CA CYS A 285 6.04 -7.74 -17.52
C CYS A 285 6.36 -8.56 -16.27
N GLY A 286 6.62 -9.87 -16.41
CA GLY A 286 7.16 -10.65 -15.30
C GLY A 286 6.65 -12.08 -15.17
N GLY A 287 5.92 -12.41 -14.12
CA GLY A 287 5.49 -13.79 -13.90
C GLY A 287 4.87 -14.04 -12.53
N GLY A 288 4.92 -15.30 -12.10
CA GLY A 288 4.35 -15.73 -10.83
C GLY A 288 5.07 -15.12 -9.62
N ILE A 289 6.32 -15.53 -9.40
CA ILE A 289 7.10 -15.13 -8.22
C ILE A 289 8.50 -14.65 -8.60
N GLY A 290 8.85 -13.43 -8.21
CA GLY A 290 10.19 -12.84 -8.41
C GLY A 290 10.94 -12.66 -7.09
N VAL A 291 12.23 -13.03 -7.05
CA VAL A 291 13.08 -12.85 -5.86
C VAL A 291 14.47 -12.36 -6.23
N SER A 292 14.81 -11.13 -5.81
CA SER A 292 16.12 -10.52 -6.01
C SER A 292 16.86 -10.33 -4.70
N GLN A 293 18.15 -10.67 -4.69
CA GLN A 293 19.04 -10.49 -3.53
C GLN A 293 18.44 -11.09 -2.23
N GLY A 294 17.83 -12.27 -2.36
CA GLY A 294 17.07 -12.95 -1.31
C GLY A 294 17.86 -14.05 -0.61
N ILE A 295 17.86 -14.04 0.73
CA ILE A 295 18.49 -15.06 1.58
C ILE A 295 17.45 -15.75 2.46
N PHE A 296 17.60 -17.06 2.68
CA PHE A 296 16.65 -17.91 3.41
C PHE A 296 15.23 -17.90 2.81
N VAL A 297 15.16 -17.99 1.49
CA VAL A 297 13.90 -17.96 0.73
C VAL A 297 13.32 -19.38 0.61
N ARG A 298 12.03 -19.54 0.93
CA ARG A 298 11.29 -20.80 0.88
C ARG A 298 9.98 -20.61 0.12
N ILE A 299 9.88 -21.12 -1.09
CA ILE A 299 8.66 -21.11 -1.91
C ILE A 299 8.23 -22.57 -2.01
N ASN A 300 7.49 -23.11 -1.05
CA ASN A 300 7.23 -24.55 -0.99
C ASN A 300 5.75 -24.87 -0.92
N SER A 301 5.35 -26.03 -1.46
CA SER A 301 3.97 -26.53 -1.39
C SER A 301 2.93 -25.58 -2.00
N ASN A 302 3.27 -24.94 -3.13
CA ASN A 302 2.39 -24.05 -3.88
C ASN A 302 1.93 -24.69 -5.21
N ASN A 303 0.80 -24.22 -5.72
CA ASN A 303 0.41 -24.44 -7.12
C ASN A 303 0.85 -23.23 -7.94
N ILE A 304 1.83 -23.40 -8.82
CA ILE A 304 2.39 -22.34 -9.66
C ILE A 304 2.22 -22.79 -11.11
N PHE A 305 1.36 -22.16 -11.89
CA PHE A 305 1.08 -22.65 -13.25
C PHE A 305 0.52 -21.56 -14.15
N ASN A 306 0.74 -21.69 -15.45
CA ASN A 306 0.21 -20.80 -16.47
C ASN A 306 0.59 -19.33 -16.25
N ASN A 307 1.81 -19.06 -15.77
CA ASN A 307 2.36 -17.71 -15.72
C ASN A 307 3.15 -17.44 -17.02
N SER A 308 3.01 -16.24 -17.58
CA SER A 308 3.34 -15.97 -18.99
C SER A 308 4.84 -15.99 -19.31
N TYR A 309 5.72 -15.52 -18.41
CA TYR A 309 7.18 -15.70 -18.59
C TYR A 309 7.80 -16.70 -17.60
N TYR A 310 7.67 -16.47 -16.30
CA TYR A 310 8.29 -17.33 -15.27
C TYR A 310 7.27 -17.73 -14.21
N GLY A 311 7.29 -18.99 -13.79
CA GLY A 311 6.64 -19.38 -12.52
C GLY A 311 7.44 -18.87 -11.33
N ILE A 312 8.77 -19.05 -11.39
CA ILE A 312 9.71 -18.50 -10.41
C ILE A 312 10.92 -17.91 -11.14
N TYR A 313 11.21 -16.64 -10.86
CA TYR A 313 12.43 -15.96 -11.25
C TYR A 313 13.25 -15.61 -10.00
N ALA A 314 14.56 -15.85 -10.03
CA ALA A 314 15.44 -15.40 -8.96
C ALA A 314 16.78 -14.86 -9.45
N ASP A 315 17.26 -13.80 -8.81
CA ASP A 315 18.55 -13.17 -9.09
C ASP A 315 19.34 -12.94 -7.80
N PHE A 316 20.63 -13.31 -7.82
CA PHE A 316 21.54 -13.24 -6.66
C PHE A 316 20.94 -13.85 -5.38
N SER A 317 20.23 -14.97 -5.51
CA SER A 317 19.38 -15.51 -4.44
C SER A 317 19.58 -17.02 -4.22
N ILE A 318 19.28 -17.48 -2.99
CA ILE A 318 19.19 -18.91 -2.66
C ILE A 318 17.73 -19.24 -2.31
N VAL A 319 17.09 -19.99 -3.19
CA VAL A 319 15.66 -20.30 -3.13
C VAL A 319 15.46 -21.80 -2.99
N ASN A 320 14.86 -22.21 -1.87
CA ASN A 320 14.28 -23.54 -1.73
C ASN A 320 12.86 -23.48 -2.31
N ALA A 321 12.66 -24.12 -3.46
CA ALA A 321 11.40 -24.17 -4.19
C ALA A 321 10.87 -25.62 -4.33
N MET A 322 11.10 -26.46 -3.33
CA MET A 322 10.67 -27.86 -3.37
C MET A 322 9.16 -28.00 -3.13
N HIS A 323 8.63 -29.13 -3.58
CA HIS A 323 7.25 -29.54 -3.34
C HIS A 323 6.18 -28.63 -3.94
N ASN A 324 6.52 -27.80 -4.91
CA ASN A 324 5.50 -27.08 -5.70
C ASN A 324 4.99 -27.95 -6.85
N TYR A 325 3.75 -27.70 -7.27
CA TYR A 325 3.22 -28.14 -8.55
C TYR A 325 3.44 -27.02 -9.57
N TYR A 326 4.02 -27.34 -10.73
CA TYR A 326 4.41 -26.35 -11.75
C TYR A 326 3.46 -26.31 -12.96
N GLY A 327 2.27 -26.92 -12.88
CA GLY A 327 1.38 -27.06 -14.05
C GLY A 327 1.65 -28.29 -14.93
N SER A 328 2.64 -29.11 -14.59
CA SER A 328 2.96 -30.35 -15.32
C SER A 328 3.50 -31.43 -14.38
N PHE A 329 3.15 -32.69 -14.67
CA PHE A 329 3.70 -33.85 -13.97
C PHE A 329 5.22 -34.00 -14.16
N LEU A 330 5.75 -33.49 -15.29
CA LEU A 330 7.18 -33.49 -15.61
C LEU A 330 7.96 -32.40 -14.84
N GLY A 331 7.29 -31.59 -14.04
CA GLY A 331 7.90 -30.53 -13.24
C GLY A 331 8.09 -29.22 -14.00
N PRO A 332 8.92 -28.30 -13.48
CA PRO A 332 9.13 -26.99 -14.09
C PRO A 332 9.94 -27.10 -15.38
N SER A 333 9.69 -26.17 -16.31
CA SER A 333 10.56 -25.99 -17.48
C SER A 333 11.84 -25.22 -17.10
N ARG A 334 12.89 -25.42 -17.90
CA ARG A 334 14.15 -24.65 -17.85
C ARG A 334 14.43 -23.88 -19.13
N ASN A 335 13.55 -23.97 -20.13
CA ASN A 335 13.72 -23.33 -21.43
C ASN A 335 12.37 -22.82 -21.95
N MET A 336 12.37 -21.61 -22.52
CA MET A 336 11.20 -20.99 -23.17
C MET A 336 10.81 -21.69 -24.48
N THR A 337 11.75 -22.33 -25.19
CA THR A 337 11.51 -22.76 -26.58
C THR A 337 10.79 -24.10 -26.73
N HIS A 338 10.63 -24.88 -25.65
CA HIS A 338 9.96 -26.20 -25.70
C HIS A 338 9.13 -26.47 -24.42
N PRO A 339 7.84 -26.10 -24.40
CA PRO A 339 6.99 -26.16 -23.21
C PRO A 339 6.39 -27.56 -22.99
N LEU A 340 7.19 -28.62 -23.08
CA LEU A 340 6.75 -29.97 -22.68
C LEU A 340 6.65 -30.11 -21.15
N ARG A 341 7.16 -29.12 -20.40
CA ARG A 341 7.15 -29.04 -18.94
C ARG A 341 6.32 -27.83 -18.51
N GLY A 342 6.03 -27.76 -17.20
CA GLY A 342 5.24 -26.68 -16.61
C GLY A 342 5.98 -25.34 -16.61
N ASP A 343 5.52 -24.42 -15.77
CA ASP A 343 6.06 -23.06 -15.66
C ASP A 343 7.59 -23.03 -15.56
N ILE A 344 8.17 -21.98 -16.13
CA ILE A 344 9.62 -21.81 -16.19
C ILE A 344 10.14 -21.40 -14.82
N VAL A 345 11.22 -22.06 -14.40
CA VAL A 345 12.02 -21.64 -13.25
C VAL A 345 13.39 -21.18 -13.75
N TYR A 346 13.68 -19.89 -13.58
CA TYR A 346 14.89 -19.25 -14.05
C TYR A 346 15.68 -18.60 -12.91
N GLY A 347 17.00 -18.71 -12.97
CA GLY A 347 17.91 -18.11 -12.00
C GLY A 347 19.10 -17.42 -12.65
N PHE A 348 19.35 -16.15 -12.32
CA PHE A 348 20.59 -15.44 -12.65
C PHE A 348 21.49 -15.37 -11.42
N ALA A 349 22.71 -15.91 -11.50
CA ALA A 349 23.63 -15.99 -10.36
C ALA A 349 22.94 -16.48 -9.06
N SER A 350 22.04 -17.47 -9.20
CA SER A 350 21.14 -17.94 -8.13
C SER A 350 21.12 -19.46 -8.03
N ILE A 351 20.79 -19.96 -6.84
CA ILE A 351 20.54 -21.39 -6.61
C ILE A 351 19.05 -21.56 -6.35
N ILE A 352 18.36 -22.30 -7.23
CA ILE A 352 16.93 -22.62 -7.07
C ILE A 352 16.78 -24.15 -7.01
N ILE A 353 16.32 -24.65 -5.86
CA ILE A 353 16.14 -26.09 -5.61
C ILE A 353 14.67 -26.44 -5.81
N THR A 354 14.33 -27.12 -6.91
CA THR A 354 12.94 -27.43 -7.25
C THR A 354 12.54 -28.89 -7.00
N PHE A 355 13.50 -29.81 -6.91
CA PHE A 355 13.23 -31.24 -6.69
C PHE A 355 13.27 -31.61 -5.19
N PRO A 356 12.31 -32.40 -4.69
CA PRO A 356 11.22 -33.03 -5.44
C PRO A 356 10.03 -32.08 -5.64
N TRP A 357 9.57 -31.94 -6.89
CA TRP A 357 8.32 -31.24 -7.22
C TRP A 357 7.13 -32.17 -7.04
N LYS A 358 5.91 -31.61 -7.09
CA LYS A 358 4.66 -32.37 -7.04
C LYS A 358 4.15 -32.64 -8.45
N VAL A 359 3.69 -33.87 -8.67
CA VAL A 359 3.14 -34.33 -9.96
C VAL A 359 1.67 -33.93 -10.17
N PHE A 360 0.97 -33.62 -9.08
CA PHE A 360 -0.40 -33.12 -9.06
C PHE A 360 -0.46 -31.81 -8.26
N PRO A 361 -1.51 -30.99 -8.44
CA PRO A 361 -1.77 -29.85 -7.58
C PRO A 361 -1.65 -30.23 -6.10
N VAL A 362 -0.94 -29.39 -5.33
CA VAL A 362 -0.65 -29.59 -3.91
C VAL A 362 -1.92 -29.63 -3.07
N PHE A 363 -2.94 -28.91 -3.53
CA PHE A 363 -4.28 -28.86 -2.98
C PHE A 363 -5.25 -28.46 -4.10
N THR A 364 -6.51 -28.86 -3.97
CA THR A 364 -7.56 -28.55 -4.95
C THR A 364 -8.44 -27.38 -4.52
N LYS A 365 -9.10 -26.72 -5.47
CA LYS A 365 -10.04 -25.61 -5.19
C LYS A 365 -11.16 -26.02 -4.21
N ALA A 366 -11.56 -27.31 -4.21
CA ALA A 366 -12.54 -27.88 -3.29
C ALA A 366 -12.08 -27.89 -1.82
N GLU A 367 -10.79 -28.12 -1.56
CA GLU A 367 -10.23 -28.08 -0.19
C GLU A 367 -10.23 -26.66 0.38
N TYR A 368 -10.16 -25.66 -0.49
CA TYR A 368 -10.22 -24.24 -0.12
C TYR A 368 -11.65 -23.81 0.27
N CYS A 369 -12.67 -24.31 -0.44
CA CYS A 369 -14.08 -24.08 -0.09
C CYS A 369 -14.48 -24.77 1.23
N LEU A 370 -13.98 -25.99 1.48
CA LEU A 370 -14.26 -26.73 2.72
C LEU A 370 -13.66 -26.08 3.98
N GLN A 371 -12.56 -25.34 3.87
CA GLN A 371 -11.97 -24.59 4.99
C GLN A 371 -12.77 -23.34 5.36
N ARG A 372 -13.50 -22.74 4.41
CA ARG A 372 -14.40 -21.59 4.68
C ARG A 372 -15.73 -21.99 5.33
N VAL A 373 -16.17 -23.23 5.19
CA VAL A 373 -17.44 -23.73 5.76
C VAL A 373 -17.26 -24.28 7.19
N LYS A 374 -16.01 -24.48 7.65
CA LYS A 374 -15.71 -25.03 8.99
C LYS A 374 -15.31 -24.00 10.06
N LYS A 375 -15.74 -22.74 9.95
CA LYS A 375 -15.60 -21.76 11.05
C LYS A 375 -16.91 -21.02 11.32
#